data_AF-A0A4P7HCN0-F1
#
_entry.id   AF-A0A4P7HCN0-F1
#
_cell.length_a   1.000
_cell.length_b   1.000
_cell.length_c   1.000
_cell.angle_alpha   90.00
_cell.angle_beta   90.00
_cell.angle_gamma   90.00
#
_symmetry.space_group_name_H-M   'P 1'
#
loop_
_entity.id
_entity.type
_entity.pdbx_description
1 polymer ?
#
loop_
_entity_poly.entity_id
_entity_poly.type
_entity_poly.pdbx_seq_one_letter_code
_entity_poly.pdbx_strand_id
1 'polypeptide(L)'
;MRPSIVHSQIADALRGEFGDVHATARTNGTELFVNPLMAMYLTIDLPALARSVEYLPLLAHTERAYQVVQVIEAHLSARPKPRPHCRIPH
;
A
#
# COMPACT_ATOMS: atom_id res chain seq x y z
N MET A 1 25.06 -1.36 7.61
CA MET A 1 23.58 -1.40 7.43
C MET A 1 23.18 -0.37 6.38
N ARG A 2 22.21 -0.65 5.51
CA ARG A 2 21.74 0.28 4.47
C ARG A 2 20.41 0.92 4.91
N PRO A 3 20.29 2.26 4.97
CA PRO A 3 19.05 2.91 5.37
C PRO A 3 17.87 2.55 4.45
N SER A 4 16.68 2.43 5.05
CA SER A 4 15.43 2.23 4.33
C SER A 4 14.97 3.55 3.71
N ILE A 5 14.68 3.55 2.40
CA ILE A 5 14.19 4.73 1.68
C ILE A 5 12.83 5.16 2.26
N VAL A 6 11.90 4.21 2.42
CA VAL A 6 10.53 4.51 2.89
C VAL A 6 10.55 5.08 4.32
N HIS A 7 11.38 4.53 5.21
CA HIS A 7 11.47 5.03 6.58
C HIS A 7 12.00 6.48 6.61
N SER A 8 13.00 6.78 5.79
CA SER A 8 13.51 8.15 5.63
C SER A 8 12.43 9.10 5.13
N GLN A 9 11.65 8.72 4.11
CA GLN A 9 10.56 9.56 3.58
C GLN A 9 9.47 9.83 4.62
N ILE A 10 9.12 8.84 5.46
CA ILE A 10 8.18 9.05 6.58
C ILE A 10 8.76 10.06 7.57
N ALA A 11 10.04 9.92 7.92
CA ALA A 11 10.70 10.85 8.84
C ALA A 11 10.78 12.28 8.26
N ASP A 12 10.99 12.43 6.97
CA ASP A 12 11.03 13.73 6.29
C ASP A 12 9.63 14.35 6.23
N ALA A 13 8.60 13.57 5.88
CA ALA A 13 7.21 14.01 5.94
C ALA A 13 6.80 14.47 7.35
N LEU A 14 7.23 13.76 8.41
CA LEU A 14 7.01 14.15 9.80
C LEU A 14 7.70 15.47 10.19
N ARG A 15 8.77 15.86 9.49
CA ARG A 15 9.43 17.17 9.66
C ARG A 15 8.77 18.28 8.85
N GLY A 16 7.75 17.97 8.06
CA GLY A 16 7.08 18.91 7.17
C GLY A 16 7.71 19.03 5.78
N GLU A 17 8.70 18.18 5.46
CA GLU A 17 9.32 18.15 4.14
C GLU A 17 8.38 17.47 3.13
N PHE A 18 8.32 17.99 1.91
CA PHE A 18 7.49 17.45 0.82
C PHE A 18 8.14 17.72 -0.54
N GLY A 19 7.86 16.86 -1.53
CA GLY A 19 8.46 16.96 -2.86
C GLY A 19 9.75 16.16 -3.00
N ASP A 20 10.67 16.60 -3.85
CA ASP A 20 11.90 15.87 -4.17
C ASP A 20 12.97 16.02 -3.07
N VAL A 21 12.90 15.16 -2.05
CA VAL A 21 13.71 15.27 -0.83
C VAL A 21 14.52 14.01 -0.62
N HIS A 22 15.83 14.17 -0.45
CA HIS A 22 16.79 13.08 -0.37
C HIS A 22 17.54 13.04 0.97
N ALA A 23 17.05 12.24 1.93
CA ALA A 23 17.74 12.03 3.21
C ALA A 23 19.07 11.24 3.08
N THR A 24 19.29 10.52 1.98
CA THR A 24 20.51 9.73 1.77
C THR A 24 20.97 9.79 0.33
N ALA A 25 22.28 9.62 0.11
CA ALA A 25 22.87 9.60 -1.24
C ALA A 25 22.38 8.44 -2.13
N ARG A 26 21.64 7.47 -1.57
CA ARG A 26 21.13 6.28 -2.29
C ARG A 26 20.15 6.64 -3.41
N THR A 27 19.38 7.70 -3.23
CA THR A 27 18.33 8.11 -4.18
C THR A 27 18.75 9.33 -5.00
N ASN A 28 19.99 9.79 -4.86
CA ASN A 28 20.51 10.88 -5.67
C ASN A 28 20.53 10.47 -7.16
N GLY A 29 20.06 11.37 -8.03
CA GLY A 29 19.99 11.15 -9.48
C GLY A 29 18.71 10.44 -9.96
N THR A 30 17.76 10.18 -9.05
CA THR A 30 16.40 9.74 -9.37
C THR A 30 15.41 10.64 -8.66
N GLU A 31 14.23 10.87 -9.22
CA GLU A 31 13.17 11.62 -8.50
C GLU A 31 12.66 10.79 -7.32
N LEU A 32 12.66 11.38 -6.11
CA LEU A 32 12.11 10.78 -4.90
C LEU A 32 11.10 11.73 -4.26
N PHE A 33 9.82 11.52 -4.59
CA PHE A 33 8.74 12.35 -4.06
C PHE A 33 8.32 11.92 -2.64
N VAL A 34 8.59 12.75 -1.64
CA VAL A 34 8.02 12.66 -0.29
C VAL A 34 6.59 13.21 -0.32
N ASN A 35 5.61 12.32 -0.12
CA ASN A 35 4.21 12.70 -0.03
C ASN A 35 3.88 13.14 1.42
N PRO A 36 3.32 14.34 1.65
CA PRO A 36 2.99 14.81 3.00
C PRO A 36 2.00 13.90 3.74
N LEU A 37 1.17 13.13 3.02
CA LEU A 37 0.27 12.14 3.62
C LEU A 37 1.01 10.98 4.29
N MET A 38 2.31 10.79 4.01
CA MET A 38 3.13 9.79 4.70
C MET A 38 3.37 10.12 6.18
N ALA A 39 3.14 11.37 6.60
CA ALA A 39 3.11 11.75 8.01
C ALA A 39 1.84 11.26 8.73
N MET A 40 0.79 10.89 7.98
CA MET A 40 -0.43 10.36 8.57
C MET A 40 -0.20 8.90 9.00
N TYR A 41 -0.39 8.63 10.29
CA TYR A 41 -0.29 7.29 10.83
C TYR A 41 -1.68 6.70 11.06
N LEU A 42 -2.04 5.70 10.26
CA LEU A 42 -3.25 4.90 10.47
C LEU A 42 -2.88 3.68 11.32
N THR A 43 -3.39 3.64 12.55
CA THR A 43 -3.27 2.46 13.41
C THR A 43 -4.49 1.57 13.24
N ILE A 44 -4.26 0.27 13.17
CA ILE A 44 -5.30 -0.74 13.08
C ILE A 44 -4.94 -1.93 13.96
N ASP A 45 -5.96 -2.59 14.49
CA ASP A 45 -5.82 -3.93 15.04
C ASP A 45 -5.71 -4.90 13.86
N LEU A 46 -4.50 -5.42 13.62
CA LEU A 46 -4.23 -6.29 12.48
C LEU A 46 -5.11 -7.56 12.50
N PRO A 47 -5.23 -8.31 13.62
CA PRO A 47 -6.18 -9.42 13.71
C PRO A 47 -7.62 -9.03 13.37
N ALA A 48 -8.09 -7.87 13.83
CA ALA A 48 -9.44 -7.40 13.54
C ALA A 48 -9.63 -7.08 12.06
N LEU A 49 -8.67 -6.40 11.43
CA LEU A 49 -8.72 -6.14 9.99
C LEU A 49 -8.69 -7.45 9.21
N ALA A 50 -7.79 -8.37 9.54
CA ALA A 50 -7.65 -9.65 8.85
C ALA A 50 -8.97 -10.45 8.84
N ARG A 51 -9.74 -10.41 9.93
CA ARG A 51 -11.07 -11.05 10.00
C ARG A 51 -12.11 -10.44 9.06
N SER A 52 -11.97 -9.18 8.67
CA SER A 52 -12.87 -8.54 7.70
C SER A 52 -12.52 -8.86 6.24
N VAL A 53 -11.37 -9.46 5.98
CA VAL A 53 -10.93 -9.81 4.63
C VAL A 53 -11.41 -11.22 4.27
N GLU A 54 -12.59 -11.30 3.66
CA GLU A 54 -13.28 -12.57 3.35
C GLU A 54 -12.47 -13.51 2.45
N TYR A 55 -11.65 -12.97 1.56
CA TYR A 55 -10.80 -13.76 0.64
C TYR A 55 -9.45 -14.17 1.23
N LEU A 56 -9.11 -13.74 2.47
CA LEU A 56 -7.81 -14.03 3.08
C LEU A 56 -7.50 -15.53 3.18
N PRO A 57 -8.45 -16.42 3.58
CA PRO A 57 -8.19 -17.86 3.60
C PRO A 57 -7.94 -18.45 2.21
N LEU A 58 -8.51 -17.86 1.16
CA LEU A 58 -8.37 -18.33 -0.22
C LEU A 58 -6.96 -18.05 -0.75
N LEU A 59 -6.33 -16.98 -0.28
CA LEU A 59 -4.97 -16.60 -0.68
C LEU A 59 -3.89 -17.57 -0.17
N ALA A 60 -4.18 -18.32 0.91
CA ALA A 60 -3.23 -19.26 1.50
C ALA A 60 -2.77 -20.38 0.54
N HIS A 61 -3.53 -20.61 -0.55
CA HIS A 61 -3.25 -21.62 -1.56
C HIS A 61 -2.58 -21.06 -2.83
N THR A 62 -2.20 -19.78 -2.82
CA THR A 62 -1.52 -19.14 -3.95
C THR A 62 0.00 -19.30 -3.82
N GLU A 63 0.66 -19.64 -4.92
CA GLU A 63 2.12 -19.75 -5.02
C GLU A 63 2.72 -18.63 -5.87
N ARG A 64 1.92 -18.09 -6.80
CA ARG A 64 2.36 -17.09 -7.78
C ARG A 64 1.50 -15.84 -7.70
N ALA A 65 2.13 -14.68 -7.91
CA ALA A 65 1.49 -13.37 -7.79
C ALA A 65 0.22 -13.23 -8.66
N TYR A 66 0.19 -13.81 -9.85
CA TYR A 66 -1.01 -13.76 -10.71
C TYR A 66 -2.21 -14.51 -10.11
N GLN A 67 -1.98 -15.56 -9.31
CA GLN A 67 -3.06 -16.33 -8.68
C GLN A 67 -3.77 -15.50 -7.61
N VAL A 68 -3.03 -14.62 -6.92
CA VAL A 68 -3.61 -13.65 -5.96
C VAL A 68 -4.65 -12.78 -6.64
N VAL A 69 -4.31 -12.23 -7.81
CA VAL A 69 -5.23 -11.39 -8.60
C VAL A 69 -6.47 -12.18 -9.00
N GLN A 70 -6.29 -13.40 -9.53
CA GLN A 70 -7.40 -14.27 -9.94
C GLN A 70 -8.35 -14.61 -8.79
N VAL A 71 -7.82 -14.92 -7.61
CA VAL A 71 -8.63 -15.23 -6.41
C VAL A 71 -9.44 -14.01 -5.98
N ILE A 72 -8.82 -12.84 -5.94
CA ILE A 72 -9.50 -11.60 -5.55
C ILE A 72 -10.61 -11.27 -6.57
N GLU A 73 -10.32 -11.33 -7.87
CA GLU A 73 -11.30 -11.05 -8.92
C GLU A 73 -12.48 -12.03 -8.89
N ALA A 74 -12.21 -13.33 -8.73
CA ALA A 74 -13.25 -14.35 -8.61
C ALA A 74 -14.13 -14.12 -7.38
N HIS A 75 -13.53 -13.83 -6.23
CA HIS A 75 -14.26 -13.53 -5.00
C HIS A 75 -15.14 -12.27 -5.16
N LEU A 76 -14.59 -11.19 -5.72
CA LEU A 76 -15.33 -9.94 -5.93
C LEU A 76 -16.48 -10.08 -6.93
N SER A 77 -16.29 -10.87 -7.99
CA SER A 77 -17.30 -11.12 -9.02
C SER A 77 -18.43 -12.03 -8.56
N ALA A 78 -18.16 -12.94 -7.60
CA ALA A 78 -19.16 -13.84 -7.02
C ALA A 78 -20.08 -13.16 -5.99
N ARG A 79 -19.82 -11.90 -5.60
CA ARG A 79 -20.64 -11.19 -4.60
C ARG A 79 -22.07 -10.96 -5.13
N PRO A 80 -23.11 -11.12 -4.30
CA PRO A 80 -24.51 -10.88 -4.71
C PRO A 80 -24.76 -9.46 -5.25
N LYS A 81 -23.98 -8.48 -4.77
CA LYS A 81 -24.03 -7.09 -5.22
C LYS A 81 -22.59 -6.58 -5.46
N PRO A 82 -22.02 -6.80 -6.65
CA PRO A 82 -20.69 -6.31 -6.98
C PRO A 82 -20.65 -4.77 -6.87
N ARG A 83 -19.54 -4.23 -6.36
CA ARG A 83 -19.32 -2.78 -6.38
C ARG A 83 -19.19 -2.35 -7.85
N PRO A 84 -20.00 -1.39 -8.34
CA PRO A 84 -19.86 -0.91 -9.71
C PRO A 84 -18.48 -0.28 -9.90
N HIS A 85 -17.87 -0.53 -11.06
CA HIS A 85 -16.65 0.16 -11.44
C HIS A 85 -16.91 1.67 -11.49
N CYS A 86 -16.08 2.46 -10.81
CA CYS A 86 -16.18 3.91 -10.77
C CYS A 86 -14.85 4.51 -11.21
N ARG A 87 -14.88 5.43 -12.18
CA ARG A 87 -13.72 6.26 -12.51
C ARG A 87 -13.53 7.30 -11.41
N ILE A 88 -12.38 7.28 -10.74
CA ILE A 88 -12.03 8.29 -9.76
C ILE A 88 -11.65 9.56 -10.53
N PRO A 89 -12.24 10.74 -10.22
CA PRO A 89 -11.83 12.00 -10.83
C PRO A 89 -10.36 12.29 -10.50
N HIS A 90 -9.62 12.74 -11.51
CA HIS A 90 -8.23 13.18 -11.43
C HIS A 90 -8.17 14.70 -11.45
#